data_AF-A0A8G2FXJ9-F1
#
_entry.id   AF-A0A8G2FXJ9-F1
#
_cell.length_a   1.000
_cell.length_b   1.000
_cell.length_c   1.000
_cell.angle_alpha   90.00
_cell.angle_beta   90.00
_cell.angle_gamma   90.00
#
_symmetry.space_group_name_H-M   'P 1'
#
loop_
_entity.id
_entity.type
_entity.pdbx_description
1 polymer ?
#
loop_
_entity_poly.entity_id
_entity_poly.type
_entity_poly.pdbx_seq_one_letter_code
_entity_poly.pdbx_strand_id
1 'polypeptide(L)'
;MKVTAGKLFIIFFVLEIAIYLGVSSIPYNNPGLYNAFKLEQSSIVSQPFITMWLSIFPHNLLIATIEFIVPVIGVIFFVYSITETSLVLAAEGTVHYHVSGLFLAISLFLLPDTWLEIPSYAIASAMNIYIIYYLITLRKRNYSTKRLFTRLIEMYLFIVLELAIAGAVETWTITMELANYPLNYILERVWPVSIPAFLLLIFLFRYINREDRKNNIRDMDYSNEY
;
A
#
# COMPACT_ATOMS: atom_id res chain seq x y z
N MET A 1 0.52 -13.39 -23.72
CA MET A 1 -0.50 -13.33 -22.65
C MET A 1 -0.85 -11.87 -22.39
N LYS A 2 -2.14 -11.45 -22.41
CA LYS A 2 -2.52 -10.05 -22.10
C LYS A 2 -2.24 -9.76 -20.62
N VAL A 3 -1.38 -8.78 -20.34
CA VAL A 3 -1.12 -8.29 -18.98
C VAL A 3 -2.25 -7.33 -18.59
N THR A 4 -2.88 -7.55 -17.43
CA THR A 4 -3.95 -6.69 -16.91
C THR A 4 -3.53 -6.11 -15.56
N ALA A 5 -3.96 -4.89 -15.26
CA ALA A 5 -3.66 -4.23 -13.99
C ALA A 5 -4.08 -5.09 -12.78
N GLY A 6 -5.23 -5.78 -12.85
CA GLY A 6 -5.68 -6.65 -11.78
C GLY A 6 -4.80 -7.88 -11.53
N LYS A 7 -4.19 -8.46 -12.59
CA LYS A 7 -3.22 -9.57 -12.42
C LYS A 7 -1.91 -9.05 -11.81
N LEU A 8 -1.45 -7.89 -12.27
CA LEU A 8 -0.27 -7.24 -11.72
C LEU A 8 -0.46 -6.88 -10.25
N PHE A 9 -1.63 -6.35 -9.89
CA PHE A 9 -1.99 -6.06 -8.50
C PHE A 9 -1.82 -7.29 -7.60
N ILE A 10 -2.40 -8.44 -7.97
CA ILE A 10 -2.28 -9.66 -7.16
C ILE A 10 -0.81 -10.10 -7.04
N ILE A 11 -0.03 -10.00 -8.11
CA ILE A 11 1.40 -10.33 -8.09
C ILE A 11 2.15 -9.42 -7.11
N PHE A 12 1.98 -8.11 -7.23
CA PHE A 12 2.65 -7.15 -6.36
C PHE A 12 2.21 -7.28 -4.91
N PHE A 13 0.91 -7.48 -4.65
CA PHE A 13 0.38 -7.70 -3.31
C PHE A 13 1.01 -8.92 -2.63
N VAL A 14 1.13 -10.04 -3.34
CA VAL A 14 1.77 -11.25 -2.80
C VAL A 14 3.28 -11.04 -2.62
N LEU A 15 3.94 -10.38 -3.57
CA LEU A 15 5.37 -10.05 -3.45
C LEU A 15 5.65 -9.12 -2.28
N GLU A 16 4.79 -8.13 -2.05
CA GLU A 16 4.86 -7.20 -0.94
C GLU A 16 4.84 -7.96 0.38
N ILE A 17 3.80 -8.77 0.62
CA ILE A 17 3.69 -9.59 1.83
C ILE A 17 4.91 -10.53 1.98
N ALA A 18 5.36 -11.14 0.89
CA ALA A 18 6.49 -12.07 0.92
C ALA A 18 7.81 -11.38 1.30
N ILE A 19 8.12 -10.22 0.70
CA ILE A 19 9.32 -9.43 1.04
C ILE A 19 9.20 -8.91 2.47
N TYR A 20 8.03 -8.39 2.84
CA TYR A 20 7.78 -7.82 4.17
C TYR A 20 8.06 -8.83 5.29
N LEU A 21 7.44 -10.00 5.20
CA LEU A 21 7.63 -11.07 6.18
C LEU A 21 9.03 -11.70 6.08
N GLY A 22 9.54 -11.87 4.86
CA GLY A 22 10.85 -12.47 4.61
C GLY A 22 11.98 -11.65 5.21
N VAL A 23 12.03 -10.35 4.92
CA VAL A 23 13.06 -9.44 5.45
C VAL A 23 12.90 -9.24 6.96
N SER A 24 11.67 -9.11 7.46
CA SER A 24 11.42 -8.98 8.91
C SER A 24 11.86 -10.21 9.72
N SER A 25 11.97 -11.38 9.08
CA SER A 25 12.45 -12.61 9.73
C SER A 25 13.97 -12.68 9.92
N ILE A 26 14.72 -11.78 9.25
CA ILE A 26 16.18 -11.75 9.36
C ILE A 26 16.56 -11.16 10.73
N PRO A 27 17.39 -11.84 11.54
CA PRO A 27 17.89 -11.26 12.78
C PRO A 27 18.80 -10.07 12.48
N TYR A 28 18.32 -8.85 12.72
CA TYR A 28 19.04 -7.62 12.37
C TYR A 28 19.26 -6.72 13.59
N ASN A 29 20.29 -7.02 14.38
CA ASN A 29 20.63 -6.23 15.57
C ASN A 29 21.33 -4.92 15.18
N ASN A 30 20.55 -3.88 14.90
CA ASN A 30 21.05 -2.55 14.58
C ASN A 30 20.45 -1.48 15.52
N PRO A 31 21.12 -1.19 16.66
CA PRO A 31 20.66 -0.17 17.60
C PRO A 31 20.62 1.25 17.01
N GLY A 32 21.46 1.54 16.02
CA GLY A 32 21.47 2.84 15.34
C GLY A 32 20.18 3.08 14.56
N LEU A 33 19.74 2.09 13.77
CA LEU A 33 18.47 2.14 13.05
C LEU A 33 17.28 2.21 14.01
N TYR A 34 17.28 1.37 15.05
CA TYR A 34 16.23 1.39 16.07
C TYR A 34 16.09 2.77 16.75
N ASN A 35 17.21 3.38 17.16
CA ASN A 35 17.17 4.69 17.80
C ASN A 35 16.71 5.79 16.83
N ALA A 36 17.13 5.75 15.56
CA ALA A 36 16.66 6.69 14.55
C ALA A 36 15.13 6.58 14.35
N PHE A 37 14.63 5.36 14.22
CA PHE A 37 13.20 5.08 14.14
C PHE A 37 12.45 5.59 15.38
N LYS A 38 12.94 5.32 16.60
CA LYS A 38 12.26 5.78 17.83
C LYS A 38 12.26 7.29 17.96
N LEU A 39 13.30 7.98 17.53
CA LEU A 39 13.32 9.45 17.50
C LEU A 39 12.25 9.99 16.55
N GLU A 40 12.18 9.46 15.34
CA GLU A 40 11.17 9.83 14.35
C GLU A 40 9.75 9.52 14.85
N GLN A 41 9.51 8.29 15.30
CA GLN A 41 8.23 7.86 15.87
C GLN A 41 7.79 8.76 17.02
N SER A 42 8.69 9.08 17.96
CA SER A 42 8.36 9.94 19.11
C SER A 42 7.92 11.35 18.70
N SER A 43 8.48 11.87 17.61
CA SER A 43 8.12 13.19 17.06
C SER A 43 6.74 13.22 16.40
N ILE A 44 6.24 12.07 15.96
CA ILE A 44 4.93 11.90 15.32
C ILE A 44 3.86 11.59 16.37
N VAL A 45 4.08 10.60 17.23
CA VAL A 45 3.07 10.12 18.19
C VAL A 45 2.77 11.12 19.32
N SER A 46 3.64 12.11 19.51
CA SER A 46 3.41 13.20 20.47
C SER A 46 2.47 14.31 19.94
N GLN A 47 2.08 14.23 18.67
CA GLN A 47 1.27 15.26 18.03
C GLN A 47 -0.24 15.06 18.28
N PRO A 48 -1.06 16.11 18.19
CA PRO A 48 -2.52 15.98 18.18
C PRO A 48 -3.00 15.12 17.00
N PHE A 49 -4.16 14.48 17.14
CA PHE A 49 -4.72 13.54 16.16
C PHE A 49 -4.61 14.01 14.70
N ILE A 50 -5.09 15.22 14.39
CA ILE A 50 -5.09 15.73 13.00
C ILE A 50 -3.67 15.95 12.47
N THR A 51 -2.75 16.43 13.31
CA THR A 51 -1.36 16.67 12.92
C THR A 51 -0.59 15.36 12.75
N MET A 52 -0.85 14.38 13.61
CA MET A 52 -0.31 13.02 13.50
C MET A 52 -0.79 12.36 12.20
N TRP A 53 -2.09 12.44 11.92
CA TRP A 53 -2.65 11.98 10.64
C TRP A 53 -2.00 12.66 9.43
N LEU A 54 -1.81 13.98 9.49
CA LEU A 54 -1.10 14.74 8.44
C LEU A 54 0.40 14.48 8.37
N SER A 55 0.99 13.75 9.33
CA SER A 55 2.37 13.27 9.25
C SER A 55 2.42 11.88 8.61
N ILE A 56 1.47 11.01 8.96
CA ILE A 56 1.40 9.61 8.49
C ILE A 56 0.89 9.54 7.04
N PHE A 57 -0.29 10.08 6.76
CA PHE A 57 -0.94 9.94 5.45
C PHE A 57 -0.06 10.50 4.30
N PRO A 58 0.48 11.73 4.38
CA PRO A 58 1.28 12.28 3.29
C PRO A 58 2.61 11.54 3.10
N HIS A 59 3.18 10.96 4.15
CA HIS A 59 4.37 10.14 4.05
C HIS A 59 4.09 8.87 3.22
N ASN A 60 3.03 8.14 3.57
CA ASN A 60 2.62 6.93 2.84
C ASN A 60 2.18 7.26 1.41
N LEU A 61 1.49 8.39 1.22
CA LEU A 61 1.13 8.88 -0.10
C LEU A 61 2.36 9.25 -0.93
N LEU A 62 3.40 9.84 -0.34
CA LEU A 62 4.64 10.16 -1.05
C LEU A 62 5.29 8.88 -1.58
N ILE A 63 5.40 7.84 -0.75
CA ILE A 63 5.94 6.53 -1.14
C ILE A 63 5.12 5.96 -2.31
N ALA A 64 3.81 5.83 -2.14
CA ALA A 64 2.93 5.31 -3.19
C ALA A 64 2.97 6.16 -4.48
N THR A 65 3.18 7.47 -4.37
CA THR A 65 3.30 8.38 -5.52
C THR A 65 4.59 8.12 -6.30
N ILE A 66 5.72 7.91 -5.62
CA ILE A 66 6.99 7.56 -6.27
C ILE A 66 6.85 6.22 -6.99
N GLU A 67 6.25 5.24 -6.32
CA GLU A 67 5.97 3.91 -6.88
C GLU A 67 5.04 3.99 -8.10
N PHE A 68 4.03 4.85 -8.06
CA PHE A 68 3.05 5.00 -9.15
C PHE A 68 3.62 5.75 -10.37
N ILE A 69 4.25 6.91 -10.15
CA ILE A 69 4.52 7.88 -11.22
C ILE A 69 5.81 7.57 -11.98
N VAL A 70 6.88 7.18 -11.29
CA VAL A 70 8.22 7.14 -11.91
C VAL A 70 8.43 5.78 -12.57
N PRO A 71 8.39 5.65 -13.91
CA PRO A 71 8.46 4.34 -14.54
C PRO A 71 9.80 3.66 -14.24
N VAL A 72 9.79 2.36 -13.99
CA VAL A 72 10.95 1.51 -13.63
C VAL A 72 11.50 1.83 -12.24
N ILE A 73 11.79 3.10 -11.94
CA ILE A 73 12.26 3.56 -10.63
C ILE A 73 11.22 3.25 -9.55
N GLY A 74 9.92 3.40 -9.83
CA GLY A 74 8.86 3.13 -8.87
C GLY A 74 8.86 1.68 -8.37
N VAL A 75 9.17 0.70 -9.23
CA VAL A 75 9.26 -0.71 -8.83
C VAL A 75 10.52 -0.98 -8.01
N ILE A 76 11.63 -0.31 -8.32
CA ILE A 76 12.85 -0.37 -7.50
C ILE A 76 12.57 0.25 -6.13
N PHE A 77 11.86 1.38 -6.11
CA PHE A 77 11.50 2.08 -4.89
C PHE A 77 10.54 1.26 -4.03
N PHE A 78 9.59 0.53 -4.62
CA PHE A 78 8.74 -0.42 -3.92
C PHE A 78 9.53 -1.50 -3.17
N VAL A 79 10.53 -2.11 -3.82
CA VAL A 79 11.38 -3.11 -3.15
C VAL A 79 12.23 -2.46 -2.05
N TYR A 80 12.70 -1.24 -2.28
CA TYR A 80 13.47 -0.48 -1.30
C TYR A 80 12.64 -0.10 -0.08
N SER A 81 11.49 0.55 -0.26
CA SER A 81 10.60 1.04 0.80
C SER A 81 10.17 -0.09 1.72
N ILE A 82 9.71 -1.21 1.15
CA ILE A 82 9.27 -2.36 1.94
C ILE A 82 10.44 -3.04 2.68
N THR A 83 11.63 -3.06 2.09
CA THR A 83 12.82 -3.63 2.73
C THR A 83 13.22 -2.78 3.93
N GLU A 84 13.25 -1.46 3.79
CA GLU A 84 13.55 -0.54 4.89
C GLU A 84 12.55 -0.69 6.04
N THR A 85 11.24 -0.68 5.77
CA THR A 85 10.21 -0.89 6.79
C THR A 85 10.40 -2.23 7.51
N SER A 86 10.71 -3.28 6.76
CA SER A 86 10.93 -4.62 7.33
C SER A 86 12.21 -4.70 8.17
N LEU A 87 13.27 -4.00 7.77
CA LEU A 87 14.51 -3.91 8.54
C LEU A 87 14.32 -3.12 9.83
N VAL A 88 13.46 -2.11 9.85
CA VAL A 88 13.06 -1.41 11.08
C VAL A 88 12.38 -2.37 12.05
N LEU A 89 11.44 -3.21 11.58
CA LEU A 89 10.80 -4.23 12.42
C LEU A 89 11.77 -5.30 12.90
N ALA A 90 12.69 -5.73 12.03
CA ALA A 90 13.77 -6.65 12.40
C ALA A 90 14.68 -6.05 13.49
N ALA A 91 15.03 -4.77 13.37
CA ALA A 91 15.82 -4.05 14.37
C ALA A 91 15.06 -3.89 15.67
N GLU A 92 13.80 -3.47 15.65
CA GLU A 92 12.99 -3.31 16.86
C GLU A 92 12.77 -4.64 17.58
N GLY A 93 12.45 -5.71 16.85
CA GLY A 93 12.27 -7.03 17.42
C GLY A 93 13.52 -7.51 18.15
N THR A 94 14.68 -7.39 17.51
CA THR A 94 15.94 -7.89 18.07
C THR A 94 16.52 -7.00 19.19
N VAL A 95 16.47 -5.68 19.03
CA VAL A 95 17.07 -4.71 19.95
C VAL A 95 16.21 -4.48 21.18
N HIS A 96 14.90 -4.28 21.01
CA HIS A 96 14.01 -3.86 22.10
C HIS A 96 13.28 -5.03 22.75
N TYR A 97 12.62 -5.86 21.95
CA TYR A 97 11.76 -6.93 22.46
C TYR A 97 12.50 -8.26 22.65
N HIS A 98 13.71 -8.39 22.11
CA HIS A 98 14.47 -9.64 22.06
C HIS A 98 13.67 -10.81 21.46
N VAL A 99 12.83 -10.51 20.47
CA VAL A 99 12.07 -11.47 19.68
C VAL A 99 12.41 -11.33 18.20
N SER A 100 11.93 -12.26 17.37
CA SER A 100 12.05 -12.13 15.92
C SER A 100 11.22 -10.93 15.42
N GLY A 101 11.77 -10.12 14.52
CA GLY A 101 11.01 -9.05 13.84
C GLY A 101 9.78 -9.58 13.10
N LEU A 102 9.82 -10.84 12.63
CA LEU A 102 8.67 -11.53 12.08
C LEU A 102 7.45 -11.54 13.02
N PHE A 103 7.67 -11.65 14.33
CA PHE A 103 6.58 -11.61 15.30
C PHE A 103 5.90 -10.24 15.32
N LEU A 104 6.68 -9.16 15.27
CA LEU A 104 6.16 -7.80 15.18
C LEU A 104 5.43 -7.57 13.86
N ALA A 105 6.03 -8.00 12.73
CA ALA A 105 5.42 -7.92 11.42
C ALA A 105 4.05 -8.63 11.38
N ILE A 106 3.95 -9.85 11.93
CA ILE A 106 2.68 -10.59 12.01
C ILE A 106 1.68 -9.87 12.92
N SER A 107 2.13 -9.25 14.01
CA SER A 107 1.23 -8.52 14.91
C SER A 107 0.59 -7.30 14.23
N LEU A 108 1.29 -6.64 13.30
CA LEU A 108 0.74 -5.54 12.50
C LEU A 108 -0.36 -6.02 11.56
N PHE A 109 -0.27 -7.24 11.01
CA PHE A 109 -1.37 -7.83 10.22
C PHE A 109 -2.64 -8.13 11.04
N LEU A 110 -2.62 -8.01 12.37
CA LEU A 110 -3.85 -8.05 13.17
C LEU A 110 -4.61 -6.73 13.14
N LEU A 111 -3.93 -5.64 12.78
CA LEU A 111 -4.48 -4.30 12.70
C LEU A 111 -5.07 -4.03 11.30
N PRO A 112 -6.22 -3.36 11.21
CA PRO A 112 -6.88 -3.13 9.94
C PRO A 112 -6.20 -2.05 9.07
N ASP A 113 -5.46 -1.10 9.65
CA ASP A 113 -4.67 -0.11 8.89
C ASP A 113 -3.68 -0.78 7.92
N THR A 114 -2.95 -1.80 8.36
CA THR A 114 -2.05 -2.60 7.52
C THR A 114 -2.76 -3.18 6.29
N TRP A 115 -4.00 -3.69 6.45
CA TRP A 115 -4.79 -4.24 5.35
C TRP A 115 -5.42 -3.17 4.44
N LEU A 116 -5.56 -1.94 4.93
CA LEU A 116 -6.00 -0.80 4.14
C LEU A 116 -4.82 -0.20 3.36
N GLU A 117 -3.61 -0.24 3.90
CA GLU A 117 -2.44 0.41 3.32
C GLU A 117 -1.75 -0.44 2.24
N ILE A 118 -1.45 -1.71 2.51
CA ILE A 118 -0.72 -2.60 1.59
C ILE A 118 -1.34 -2.64 0.17
N PRO A 119 -2.68 -2.71 -0.01
CA PRO A 119 -3.26 -2.69 -1.34
C PRO A 119 -2.90 -1.43 -2.16
N SER A 120 -2.68 -0.28 -1.53
CA SER A 120 -2.30 0.96 -2.22
C SER A 120 -0.94 0.86 -2.89
N TYR A 121 0.08 0.31 -2.22
CA TYR A 121 1.41 0.11 -2.79
C TYR A 121 1.40 -0.94 -3.90
N ALA A 122 0.66 -2.03 -3.70
CA ALA A 122 0.44 -3.04 -4.74
C ALA A 122 -0.24 -2.46 -5.99
N ILE A 123 -1.26 -1.59 -5.82
CA ILE A 123 -1.91 -0.90 -6.94
C ILE A 123 -0.94 0.08 -7.60
N ALA A 124 -0.16 0.83 -6.83
CA ALA A 124 0.83 1.78 -7.34
C ALA A 124 1.86 1.09 -8.23
N SER A 125 2.49 0.04 -7.73
CA SER A 125 3.46 -0.77 -8.46
C SER A 125 2.86 -1.48 -9.67
N ALA A 126 1.64 -2.01 -9.55
CA ALA A 126 0.93 -2.61 -10.68
C ALA A 126 0.62 -1.59 -11.78
N MET A 127 0.21 -0.38 -11.42
CA MET A 127 -0.06 0.69 -12.38
C MET A 127 1.23 1.18 -13.04
N ASN A 128 2.35 1.24 -12.33
CA ASN A 128 3.66 1.55 -12.91
C ASN A 128 4.04 0.58 -14.04
N ILE A 129 3.99 -0.73 -13.76
CA ILE A 129 4.26 -1.77 -14.79
C ILE A 129 3.22 -1.73 -15.91
N TYR A 130 1.96 -1.48 -15.58
CA TYR A 130 0.90 -1.35 -16.57
C TYR A 130 1.15 -0.18 -17.53
N ILE A 131 1.61 0.96 -17.03
CA ILE A 131 2.02 2.13 -17.85
C ILE A 131 3.18 1.75 -18.76
N ILE A 132 4.23 1.12 -18.23
CA ILE A 132 5.40 0.70 -19.03
C ILE A 132 4.97 -0.24 -20.16
N TYR A 133 4.18 -1.27 -19.83
CA TYR A 133 3.64 -2.20 -20.82
C TYR A 133 2.81 -1.48 -21.89
N TYR A 134 1.99 -0.52 -21.47
CA TYR A 134 1.16 0.26 -22.37
C TYR A 134 1.99 1.19 -23.25
N LEU A 135 2.99 1.90 -22.74
CA LEU A 135 3.91 2.76 -23.52
C LEU A 135 4.68 1.96 -24.58
N ILE A 136 5.14 0.76 -24.24
CA ILE A 136 5.85 -0.12 -25.18
C ILE A 136 4.90 -0.64 -26.27
N THR A 137 3.66 -0.98 -25.91
CA THR A 137 2.67 -1.58 -26.82
C THR A 137 1.93 -0.54 -27.67
N LEU A 138 1.74 0.68 -27.16
CA LEU A 138 1.06 1.81 -27.79
C LEU A 138 1.63 2.18 -29.15
N ARG A 139 2.95 2.04 -29.33
CA ARG A 139 3.63 2.31 -30.60
C ARG A 139 3.05 1.48 -31.76
N LYS A 140 2.28 0.43 -31.48
CA LYS A 140 1.76 -0.51 -32.47
C LYS A 140 0.23 -0.52 -32.66
N ARG A 141 -0.59 0.15 -31.83
CA ARG A 141 -2.04 -0.20 -31.76
C ARG A 141 -3.10 0.92 -31.64
N ASN A 142 -2.78 2.18 -31.94
CA ASN A 142 -3.77 3.27 -32.04
C ASN A 142 -4.73 3.40 -30.82
N TYR A 143 -4.20 3.09 -29.63
CA TYR A 143 -4.97 3.05 -28.39
C TYR A 143 -5.23 4.47 -27.88
N SER A 144 -6.42 4.73 -27.31
CA SER A 144 -6.80 6.06 -26.84
C SER A 144 -5.98 6.52 -25.63
N THR A 145 -5.08 7.49 -25.83
CA THR A 145 -4.30 8.16 -24.77
C THR A 145 -5.21 8.74 -23.68
N LYS A 146 -6.39 9.26 -24.06
CA LYS A 146 -7.39 9.79 -23.12
C LYS A 146 -7.83 8.74 -22.10
N ARG A 147 -8.06 7.50 -22.55
CA ARG A 147 -8.50 6.40 -21.69
C ARG A 147 -7.43 5.98 -20.68
N LEU A 148 -6.16 5.94 -21.11
CA LEU A 148 -5.05 5.70 -20.19
C LEU A 148 -5.03 6.78 -19.11
N PHE A 149 -5.10 8.04 -19.51
CA PHE A 149 -5.02 9.17 -18.59
C PHE A 149 -6.16 9.18 -17.57
N THR A 150 -7.41 8.93 -18.00
CA THR A 150 -8.56 8.78 -17.08
C THR A 150 -8.32 7.69 -16.06
N ARG A 151 -7.85 6.50 -16.49
CA ARG A 151 -7.54 5.39 -15.59
C ARG A 151 -6.45 5.75 -14.58
N LEU A 152 -5.42 6.49 -15.01
CA LEU A 152 -4.34 6.91 -14.11
C LEU A 152 -4.86 7.83 -13.01
N ILE A 153 -5.71 8.80 -13.37
CA ILE A 153 -6.33 9.70 -12.40
C ILE A 153 -7.23 8.92 -11.44
N GLU A 154 -8.10 8.05 -11.95
CA GLU A 154 -9.01 7.26 -11.10
C GLU A 154 -8.26 6.37 -10.10
N MET A 155 -7.21 5.67 -10.55
CA MET A 155 -6.41 4.81 -9.68
C MET A 155 -5.58 5.62 -8.69
N TYR A 156 -5.04 6.76 -9.09
CA TYR A 156 -4.29 7.62 -8.17
C TYR A 156 -5.21 8.23 -7.11
N LEU A 157 -6.40 8.71 -7.49
CA LEU A 157 -7.41 9.18 -6.53
C LEU A 157 -7.90 8.07 -5.59
N PHE A 158 -7.98 6.83 -6.08
CA PHE A 158 -8.26 5.67 -5.25
C PHE A 158 -7.16 5.46 -4.19
N ILE A 159 -5.89 5.46 -4.60
CA ILE A 159 -4.73 5.36 -3.68
C ILE A 159 -4.76 6.48 -2.63
N VAL A 160 -4.99 7.73 -3.05
CA VAL A 160 -5.09 8.87 -2.14
C VAL A 160 -6.17 8.65 -1.09
N LEU A 161 -7.36 8.19 -1.50
CA LEU A 161 -8.47 7.93 -0.58
C LEU A 161 -8.17 6.76 0.37
N GLU A 162 -7.63 5.66 -0.17
CA GLU A 162 -7.28 4.47 0.60
C GLU A 162 -6.24 4.78 1.67
N LEU A 163 -5.14 5.46 1.31
CA LEU A 163 -4.10 5.86 2.26
C LEU A 163 -4.57 6.91 3.28
N ALA A 164 -5.46 7.83 2.88
CA ALA A 164 -6.05 8.78 3.81
C ALA A 164 -6.87 8.07 4.90
N ILE A 165 -7.63 7.04 4.52
CA ILE A 165 -8.41 6.22 5.45
C ILE A 165 -7.47 5.35 6.30
N ALA A 166 -6.48 4.69 5.69
CA ALA A 166 -5.49 3.87 6.39
C ALA A 166 -4.78 4.70 7.48
N GLY A 167 -4.25 5.88 7.13
CA GLY A 167 -3.58 6.75 8.08
C GLY A 167 -4.51 7.24 9.21
N ALA A 168 -5.81 7.44 8.94
CA ALA A 168 -6.77 7.83 9.98
C ALA A 168 -7.04 6.69 10.97
N VAL A 169 -7.13 5.46 10.46
CA VAL A 169 -7.25 4.24 11.26
C VAL A 169 -5.99 4.03 12.10
N GLU A 170 -4.80 4.17 11.50
CA GLU A 170 -3.51 4.03 12.18
C GLU A 170 -3.35 5.07 13.30
N THR A 171 -3.66 6.34 13.00
CA THR A 171 -3.63 7.43 13.98
C THR A 171 -4.55 7.10 15.16
N TRP A 172 -5.74 6.55 14.89
CA TRP A 172 -6.64 6.14 15.96
C TRP A 172 -6.07 4.98 16.78
N THR A 173 -5.53 3.94 16.13
CA THR A 173 -4.84 2.83 16.81
C THR A 173 -3.75 3.36 17.75
N ILE A 174 -2.85 4.22 17.25
CA ILE A 174 -1.78 4.85 18.04
C ILE A 174 -2.33 5.64 19.23
N THR A 175 -3.38 6.45 19.05
CA THR A 175 -3.94 7.20 20.19
C THR A 175 -4.53 6.29 21.27
N MET A 176 -5.05 5.12 20.89
CA MET A 176 -5.53 4.14 21.86
C MET A 176 -4.38 3.43 22.58
N GLU A 177 -3.28 3.12 21.87
CA GLU A 177 -2.06 2.59 22.47
C GLU A 177 -1.45 3.57 23.48
N LEU A 178 -1.37 4.86 23.14
CA LEU A 178 -0.89 5.91 24.04
C LEU A 178 -1.77 6.10 25.28
N ALA A 179 -3.06 5.80 25.16
CA ALA A 179 -3.99 5.77 26.28
C ALA A 179 -3.90 4.48 27.12
N ASN A 180 -2.94 3.60 26.81
CA ASN A 180 -2.69 2.31 27.47
C ASN A 180 -3.89 1.35 27.43
N TYR A 181 -4.70 1.39 26.36
CA TYR A 181 -5.73 0.36 26.17
C TYR A 181 -5.08 -0.98 25.79
N PRO A 182 -5.58 -2.11 26.31
CA PRO A 182 -5.03 -3.42 25.96
C PRO A 182 -5.36 -3.79 24.51
N LEU A 183 -4.50 -4.59 23.88
CA LEU A 183 -4.60 -4.93 22.45
C LEU A 183 -5.98 -5.48 22.05
N ASN A 184 -6.58 -6.35 22.86
CA ASN A 184 -7.91 -6.90 22.58
C ASN A 184 -8.98 -5.80 22.49
N TYR A 185 -8.91 -4.80 23.36
CA TYR A 185 -9.84 -3.67 23.38
C TYR A 185 -9.64 -2.74 22.17
N ILE A 186 -8.40 -2.61 21.69
CA ILE A 186 -8.07 -1.88 20.46
C ILE A 186 -8.69 -2.62 19.27
N LEU A 187 -8.40 -3.91 19.11
CA LEU A 187 -8.91 -4.73 18.02
C LEU A 187 -10.45 -4.73 17.96
N GLU A 188 -11.12 -4.84 19.12
CA GLU A 188 -12.58 -4.80 19.22
C GLU A 188 -13.21 -3.48 18.76
N ARG A 189 -12.46 -2.36 18.73
CA ARG A 189 -12.96 -1.04 18.33
C ARG A 189 -12.56 -0.63 16.93
N VAL A 190 -11.31 -0.88 16.55
CA VAL A 190 -10.79 -0.41 15.28
C VAL A 190 -11.41 -1.21 14.13
N TRP A 191 -11.52 -2.53 14.24
CA TRP A 191 -12.11 -3.38 13.19
C TRP A 191 -13.54 -2.99 12.79
N PRO A 192 -14.51 -2.82 13.72
CA PRO A 192 -15.87 -2.42 13.35
C PRO A 192 -15.95 -1.13 12.54
N VAL A 193 -15.06 -0.17 12.80
CA VAL A 193 -15.02 1.10 12.07
C VAL A 193 -14.30 0.99 10.73
N SER A 194 -13.31 0.10 10.63
CA SER A 194 -12.62 -0.18 9.36
C SER A 194 -13.48 -0.99 8.37
N ILE A 195 -14.44 -1.80 8.83
CA ILE A 195 -15.31 -2.60 7.93
C ILE A 195 -16.05 -1.73 6.89
N PRO A 196 -16.76 -0.65 7.26
CA PRO A 196 -17.35 0.27 6.28
C PRO A 196 -16.34 0.83 5.27
N ALA A 197 -15.12 1.13 5.71
CA ALA A 197 -14.05 1.59 4.81
C ALA A 197 -13.66 0.51 3.80
N PHE A 198 -13.44 -0.73 4.24
CA PHE A 198 -13.17 -1.85 3.33
C PHE A 198 -14.29 -2.04 2.31
N LEU A 199 -15.55 -1.98 2.74
CA LEU A 199 -16.69 -2.13 1.82
C LEU A 199 -16.73 -1.00 0.78
N LEU A 200 -16.49 0.24 1.19
CA LEU A 200 -16.40 1.39 0.30
C LEU A 200 -15.28 1.20 -0.73
N LEU A 201 -14.07 0.85 -0.28
CA LEU A 201 -12.90 0.66 -1.14
C LEU A 201 -13.10 -0.49 -2.11
N ILE A 202 -13.64 -1.63 -1.67
CA ILE A 202 -13.96 -2.78 -2.54
C ILE A 202 -14.99 -2.37 -3.60
N PHE A 203 -16.03 -1.65 -3.21
CA PHE A 203 -17.05 -1.17 -4.15
C PHE A 203 -16.45 -0.23 -5.19
N LEU A 204 -15.68 0.75 -4.74
CA LEU A 204 -15.05 1.75 -5.60
C LEU A 204 -14.04 1.11 -6.57
N PHE A 205 -13.18 0.22 -6.07
CA PHE A 205 -12.23 -0.53 -6.89
C PHE A 205 -12.94 -1.37 -7.95
N ARG A 206 -14.05 -2.03 -7.60
CA ARG A 206 -14.86 -2.81 -8.56
C ARG A 206 -15.54 -1.92 -9.59
N TYR A 207 -16.00 -0.74 -9.18
CA TYR A 207 -16.63 0.25 -10.05
C TYR A 207 -15.64 0.73 -11.12
N ILE A 208 -14.47 1.22 -10.71
CA ILE A 208 -13.39 1.69 -11.61
C ILE A 208 -13.01 0.57 -12.61
N ASN A 209 -12.83 -0.66 -12.13
CA ASN A 209 -12.43 -1.78 -13.00
C ASN A 209 -13.58 -2.41 -13.82
N ARG A 210 -14.84 -1.98 -13.64
CA ARG A 210 -15.98 -2.55 -14.40
C ARG A 210 -16.00 -2.07 -15.84
N GLU A 211 -15.66 -0.81 -16.08
CA GLU A 211 -15.66 -0.21 -17.42
C GLU A 211 -14.63 -0.88 -18.33
N ASP A 212 -13.48 -1.26 -17.78
CA ASP A 212 -12.45 -1.97 -18.52
C ASP A 212 -12.86 -3.33 -19.05
N ARG A 213 -13.66 -4.07 -18.28
CA ARG A 213 -14.17 -5.38 -18.71
C ARG A 213 -15.14 -5.24 -19.87
N LYS A 214 -16.05 -4.26 -19.82
CA LYS A 214 -17.01 -4.00 -20.91
C LYS A 214 -16.32 -3.57 -22.20
N ASN A 215 -15.29 -2.73 -22.08
CA ASN A 215 -14.59 -2.20 -23.24
C ASN A 215 -13.63 -3.22 -23.88
N ASN A 216 -12.96 -4.08 -23.08
CA ASN A 216 -12.14 -5.17 -23.64
C ASN A 216 -12.97 -6.16 -24.47
N ILE A 217 -14.24 -6.38 -24.12
CA ILE A 217 -15.15 -7.23 -24.89
C ILE A 217 -15.45 -6.59 -26.25
N ARG A 218 -15.78 -5.30 -26.26
CA ARG A 218 -16.03 -4.55 -27.52
C ARG A 218 -14.80 -4.51 -28.44
N ASP A 219 -13.61 -4.26 -27.88
CA ASP A 219 -12.37 -4.21 -28.67
C ASP A 219 -12.01 -5.58 -29.28
N MET A 220 -12.48 -6.70 -28.70
CA MET A 220 -12.30 -8.05 -29.26
C MET A 220 -13.28 -8.34 -30.39
N ASP A 221 -14.55 -7.90 -30.26
CA ASP A 221 -15.55 -8.05 -31.33
C ASP A 221 -15.08 -7.36 -32.62
N TYR A 222 -14.58 -6.12 -32.54
CA TYR A 222 -14.06 -5.41 -33.72
C TYR A 222 -12.80 -6.04 -34.33
N SER A 223 -12.03 -6.81 -33.56
CA SER A 223 -10.82 -7.49 -34.08
C SER A 223 -11.09 -8.84 -34.74
N ASN A 224 -12.30 -9.39 -34.54
CA ASN A 224 -12.73 -10.65 -35.17
C ASN A 224 -13.54 -10.40 -36.46
N GLU A 225 -13.85 -9.13 -36.78
CA GLU A 225 -14.56 -8.72 -38.00
C GLU A 225 -13.62 -8.40 -39.18
N TYR A 226 -12.30 -8.60 -39.03
CA TYR A 226 -11.29 -8.39 -40.08
C TYR A 226 -10.36 -9.60 -40.23
#